data_AF-A0A2E8AVT3-F1
#
_entry.id   AF-A0A2E8AVT3-F1
#
_cell.length_a   1.000
_cell.length_b   1.000
_cell.length_c   1.000
_cell.angle_alpha   90.00
_cell.angle_beta   90.00
_cell.angle_gamma   90.00
#
_symmetry.space_group_name_H-M   'P 1'
#
loop_
_entity.id
_entity.type
_entity.pdbx_description
1 polymer ?
#
loop_
_entity_poly.entity_id
_entity_poly.type
_entity_poly.pdbx_seq_one_letter_code
_entity_poly.pdbx_strand_id
1 'polypeptide(L)'
;MTPSPKRRGESRLKKEQRRKAETVSDALISEVYEYWLSQMRPGRTRVPALDKKRRLKVASAIADYGALECMRAIDGCKRSDFHMGRNKQNKKYDDLELIFRDQDHIERFLSYVAGPASEWGGSGEPHEEKW
;
A
#
# COMPACT_ATOMS: atom_id res chain seq x y z
N MET A 1 2.94 -34.45 34.23
CA MET A 1 3.25 -33.04 33.89
C MET A 1 3.28 -32.94 32.38
N THR A 2 2.31 -32.28 31.75
CA THR A 2 2.34 -32.01 30.30
C THR A 2 3.31 -30.86 30.02
N PRO A 3 4.28 -30.99 29.11
CA PRO A 3 5.18 -29.90 28.79
C PRO A 3 4.41 -28.77 28.11
N SER A 4 4.50 -27.56 28.66
CA SER A 4 3.93 -26.35 28.05
C SER A 4 4.52 -26.16 26.64
N PRO A 5 3.70 -25.87 25.61
CA PRO A 5 4.19 -25.74 24.25
C PRO A 5 5.14 -24.54 24.17
N LYS A 6 6.37 -24.78 23.69
CA LYS A 6 7.35 -23.71 23.43
C LYS A 6 6.74 -22.70 22.47
N ARG A 7 6.52 -21.47 22.95
CA ARG A 7 6.05 -20.36 22.12
C ARG A 7 7.08 -20.10 21.03
N ARG A 8 6.72 -20.32 19.77
CA ARG A 8 7.56 -19.98 18.62
C ARG A 8 7.84 -18.48 18.68
N GLY A 9 9.11 -18.10 18.80
CA GLY A 9 9.54 -16.70 18.89
C GLY A 9 9.12 -15.89 17.66
N GLU A 10 9.33 -14.58 17.71
CA GLU A 10 9.00 -13.68 16.60
C GLU A 10 9.69 -14.10 15.31
N SER A 11 8.95 -14.09 14.19
CA SER A 11 9.47 -14.50 12.89
C SER A 11 10.63 -13.61 12.44
N ARG A 12 11.55 -14.16 11.65
CA ARG A 12 12.68 -13.40 11.08
C ARG A 12 12.19 -12.17 10.30
N LEU A 13 11.13 -12.34 9.52
CA LEU A 13 10.49 -11.26 8.75
C LEU A 13 10.00 -10.11 9.65
N LYS A 14 9.39 -10.43 10.80
CA LYS A 14 8.88 -9.39 11.68
C LYS A 14 10.00 -8.67 12.43
N LYS A 15 11.07 -9.37 12.79
CA LYS A 15 12.29 -8.73 13.34
C LYS A 15 12.92 -7.77 12.33
N GLU A 16 12.97 -8.18 11.07
CA GLU A 16 13.47 -7.32 9.99
C GLU A 16 12.59 -6.09 9.76
N GLN A 17 11.27 -6.24 9.74
CA GLN A 17 10.35 -5.10 9.66
C GLN A 17 10.57 -4.10 10.79
N ARG A 18 10.83 -4.57 12.03
CA ARG A 18 11.15 -3.68 13.16
C ARG A 18 12.45 -2.93 12.93
N ARG A 19 13.52 -3.63 12.53
CA ARG A 19 14.82 -3.02 12.23
C ARG A 19 14.71 -1.95 11.14
N LYS A 20 13.95 -2.21 10.08
CA LYS A 20 13.65 -1.24 9.02
C LYS A 20 12.84 -0.06 9.55
N ALA A 21 11.82 -0.32 10.36
CA ALA A 21 10.98 0.74 10.92
C ALA A 21 11.73 1.69 11.85
N GLU A 22 12.76 1.22 12.56
CA GLU A 22 13.61 2.03 13.45
C GLU A 22 14.40 3.11 12.71
N THR A 23 14.63 2.97 11.40
CA THR A 23 15.36 3.98 10.61
C THR A 23 14.47 5.10 10.09
N VAL A 24 13.15 5.04 10.33
CA VAL A 24 12.18 6.00 9.79
C VAL A 24 11.68 6.91 10.90
N SER A 25 11.67 8.21 10.65
CA SER A 25 11.20 9.19 11.63
C SER A 25 9.69 9.12 11.86
N ASP A 26 9.28 9.44 13.08
CA ASP A 26 7.87 9.51 13.45
C ASP A 26 7.07 10.50 12.59
N ALA A 27 7.71 11.59 12.17
CA ALA A 27 7.12 12.61 11.30
C ALA A 27 6.70 12.04 9.94
N LEU A 28 7.59 11.30 9.25
CA LEU A 28 7.28 10.70 7.94
C LEU A 28 6.17 9.65 8.05
N ILE A 29 6.15 8.89 9.14
CA ILE A 29 5.11 7.89 9.38
C ILE A 29 3.74 8.56 9.58
N SER A 30 3.71 9.67 10.34
CA SER A 30 2.49 10.48 10.51
C SER A 30 2.05 11.12 9.20
N GLU A 31 2.97 11.64 8.40
CA GLU A 31 2.67 12.26 7.11
C GLU A 31 1.98 11.28 6.14
N VAL A 32 2.53 10.06 5.98
CA VAL A 32 1.90 9.02 5.14
C VAL A 32 0.55 8.57 5.69
N TYR A 33 0.40 8.49 7.01
CA TYR A 33 -0.87 8.14 7.65
C TYR A 33 -1.95 9.23 7.45
N GLU A 34 -1.59 10.50 7.64
CA GLU A 34 -2.50 11.64 7.41
C GLU A 34 -2.89 11.74 5.93
N TYR A 35 -1.93 11.49 5.02
CA TYR A 35 -2.21 11.40 3.61
C TYR A 35 -3.23 10.30 3.31
N TRP A 36 -3.05 9.09 3.86
CA TRP A 36 -4.02 8.01 3.73
C TRP A 36 -5.42 8.40 4.24
N LEU A 37 -5.52 9.08 5.39
CA LEU A 37 -6.79 9.57 5.89
C LEU A 37 -7.44 10.58 4.93
N SER A 38 -6.67 11.52 4.38
CA SER A 38 -7.18 12.50 3.41
C SER A 38 -7.77 11.83 2.16
N GLN A 39 -7.16 10.73 1.71
CA GLN A 39 -7.58 10.01 0.51
C GLN A 39 -8.76 9.07 0.77
N MET A 40 -8.77 8.37 1.91
CA MET A 40 -9.66 7.25 2.15
C MET A 40 -10.79 7.56 3.15
N ARG A 41 -10.63 8.60 3.98
CA ARG A 41 -11.54 8.96 5.07
C ARG A 41 -11.90 10.46 5.08
N PRO A 42 -12.17 11.11 3.92
CA PRO A 42 -12.49 12.54 3.90
C PRO A 42 -13.75 12.82 4.74
N GLY A 43 -13.69 13.86 5.58
CA GLY A 43 -14.82 14.32 6.40
C GLY A 43 -15.26 13.37 7.51
N ARG A 44 -14.49 12.32 7.82
CA ARG A 44 -14.82 11.38 8.90
C ARG A 44 -14.36 11.92 10.25
N THR A 45 -15.29 12.01 11.21
CA THR A 45 -14.98 12.36 12.62
C THR A 45 -14.26 11.23 13.37
N ARG A 46 -14.56 9.98 13.02
CA ARG A 46 -13.89 8.79 13.56
C ARG A 46 -13.07 8.13 12.46
N VAL A 47 -11.76 8.01 12.70
CA VAL A 47 -10.81 7.39 11.78
C VAL A 47 -10.06 6.23 12.45
N PRO A 48 -9.57 5.23 11.68
CA PRO A 48 -8.75 4.16 12.23
C PRO A 48 -7.45 4.71 12.80
N ALA A 49 -7.12 4.37 14.04
CA ALA A 49 -5.89 4.84 14.67
C ALA A 49 -4.65 4.24 13.99
N LEU A 50 -3.55 5.00 14.03
CA LEU A 50 -2.21 4.54 13.70
C LEU A 50 -1.65 3.65 14.82
N ASP A 51 -2.26 2.47 14.98
CA ASP A 51 -1.86 1.50 15.97
C ASP A 51 -0.47 0.90 15.68
N LYS A 52 0.04 0.09 16.61
CA LYS A 52 1.38 -0.52 16.51
C LYS A 52 1.57 -1.35 15.23
N LYS A 53 0.52 -1.95 14.68
CA LYS A 53 0.61 -2.77 13.46
C LYS A 53 0.67 -1.88 12.23
N ARG A 54 -0.24 -0.93 12.08
CA ARG A 54 -0.21 0.04 10.97
C ARG A 54 1.09 0.83 10.97
N ARG A 55 1.52 1.31 12.14
CA ARG A 55 2.80 2.00 12.30
C ARG A 55 3.97 1.18 11.78
N LEU A 56 4.07 -0.09 12.20
CA LEU A 56 5.15 -0.98 11.77
C LEU A 56 5.14 -1.18 10.25
N LYS A 57 3.94 -1.37 9.66
CA LYS A 57 3.78 -1.55 8.21
C LYS A 57 4.20 -0.31 7.42
N VAL A 58 3.65 0.85 7.77
CA VAL A 58 3.99 2.14 7.16
C VAL A 58 5.48 2.40 7.26
N ALA A 59 6.06 2.30 8.45
CA ALA A 59 7.49 2.55 8.67
C ALA A 59 8.38 1.59 7.85
N SER A 60 8.07 0.29 7.85
CA SER A 60 8.85 -0.67 7.06
C SER A 60 8.73 -0.43 5.54
N ALA A 61 7.57 0.03 5.06
CA ALA A 61 7.39 0.37 3.66
C ALA A 61 8.14 1.65 3.28
N ILE A 62 8.12 2.68 4.13
CA ILE A 62 8.90 3.92 3.93
C ILE A 62 10.39 3.62 3.88
N ALA A 63 10.90 2.70 4.72
CA ALA A 63 12.31 2.30 4.68
C ALA A 63 12.71 1.64 3.36
N ASP A 64 11.78 0.92 2.70
CA ASP A 64 12.04 0.18 1.46
C ASP A 64 11.80 1.02 0.20
N TYR A 65 10.77 1.88 0.18
CA TYR A 65 10.30 2.58 -1.01
C TYR A 65 10.37 4.12 -0.89
N GLY A 66 10.53 4.65 0.31
CA GLY A 66 10.40 6.08 0.59
C GLY A 66 8.94 6.54 0.77
N ALA A 67 8.75 7.69 1.42
CA ALA A 67 7.43 8.21 1.76
C ALA A 67 6.59 8.57 0.51
N LEU A 68 7.22 9.14 -0.51
CA LEU A 68 6.54 9.55 -1.75
C LEU A 68 5.93 8.34 -2.48
N GLU A 69 6.70 7.26 -2.66
CA GLU A 69 6.19 6.04 -3.28
C GLU A 69 5.10 5.37 -2.43
N CYS A 70 5.21 5.41 -1.11
CA CYS A 70 4.14 4.95 -0.22
C CYS A 70 2.83 5.74 -0.42
N MET A 71 2.91 7.06 -0.60
CA MET A 71 1.73 7.89 -0.93
C MET A 71 1.17 7.54 -2.32
N ARG A 72 2.03 7.32 -3.31
CA ARG A 72 1.63 6.85 -4.65
C ARG A 72 0.94 5.48 -4.60
N ALA A 73 1.38 4.57 -3.74
CA ALA A 73 0.69 3.29 -3.53
C ALA A 73 -0.70 3.48 -2.89
N ILE A 74 -0.87 4.45 -1.99
CA ILE A 74 -2.18 4.82 -1.46
C ILE A 74 -3.10 5.33 -2.58
N ASP A 75 -2.61 6.20 -3.46
CA ASP A 75 -3.34 6.66 -4.64
C ASP A 75 -3.73 5.49 -5.56
N GLY A 76 -2.81 4.55 -5.75
CA GLY A 76 -3.07 3.33 -6.51
C GLY A 76 -4.21 2.51 -5.93
N CYS A 77 -4.21 2.29 -4.62
CA CYS A 77 -5.31 1.63 -3.94
C CYS A 77 -6.64 2.37 -4.15
N LYS A 78 -6.62 3.72 -4.13
CA LYS A 78 -7.81 4.55 -4.36
C LYS A 78 -8.36 4.43 -5.79
N ARG A 79 -7.49 4.17 -6.78
CA ARG A 79 -7.88 3.94 -8.18
C ARG A 79 -8.41 2.53 -8.45
N SER A 80 -8.19 1.59 -7.53
CA SER A 80 -8.65 0.21 -7.71
C SER A 80 -10.11 0.06 -7.33
N ASP A 81 -10.98 -0.08 -8.34
CA ASP A 81 -12.42 -0.33 -8.18
C ASP A 81 -12.72 -1.45 -7.19
N PHE A 82 -12.01 -2.57 -7.32
CA PHE A 82 -12.14 -3.70 -6.40
C PHE A 82 -11.86 -3.30 -4.94
N HIS A 83 -10.74 -2.62 -4.67
CA HIS A 83 -10.37 -2.22 -3.31
C HIS A 83 -11.26 -1.10 -2.76
N MET A 84 -11.85 -0.30 -3.64
CA MET A 84 -12.79 0.76 -3.27
C MET A 84 -14.24 0.29 -3.12
N GLY A 85 -14.48 -1.02 -3.18
CA GLY A 85 -15.77 -1.63 -2.84
C GLY A 85 -16.64 -1.96 -4.05
N ARG A 86 -16.17 -1.75 -5.29
CA ARG A 86 -16.82 -2.32 -6.48
C ARG A 86 -16.39 -3.77 -6.65
N ASN A 87 -16.75 -4.58 -5.67
CA ASN A 87 -16.50 -6.01 -5.62
C ASN A 87 -17.77 -6.73 -5.16
N LYS A 88 -17.78 -8.07 -5.29
CA LYS A 88 -18.94 -8.89 -4.95
C LYS A 88 -19.41 -8.73 -3.49
N GLN A 89 -18.53 -8.25 -2.59
CA GLN A 89 -18.82 -8.08 -1.16
C GLN A 89 -19.19 -6.65 -0.79
N ASN A 90 -19.19 -5.70 -1.74
CA ASN A 90 -19.37 -4.27 -1.50
C ASN A 90 -18.49 -3.72 -0.38
N LYS A 91 -17.28 -4.29 -0.22
CA LYS A 91 -16.39 -4.01 0.91
C LYS A 91 -15.14 -3.27 0.48
N LYS A 92 -14.79 -2.21 1.21
CA LYS A 92 -13.50 -1.52 1.02
C LYS A 92 -12.35 -2.32 1.63
N TYR A 93 -11.25 -2.38 0.90
CA TYR A 93 -9.99 -3.01 1.25
C TYR A 93 -8.86 -2.00 1.07
N ASP A 94 -8.88 -0.97 1.91
CA ASP A 94 -7.97 0.18 1.82
C ASP A 94 -7.17 0.37 3.12
N ASP A 95 -7.05 -0.66 3.95
CA ASP A 95 -6.29 -0.57 5.21
C ASP A 95 -4.79 -0.54 4.94
N LEU A 96 -4.04 0.24 5.74
CA LEU A 96 -2.59 0.32 5.65
C LEU A 96 -1.89 -1.04 5.85
N GLU A 97 -2.48 -1.94 6.66
CA GLU A 97 -1.95 -3.31 6.80
C GLU A 97 -2.06 -4.13 5.51
N LEU A 98 -3.00 -3.79 4.62
CA LEU A 98 -3.15 -4.42 3.31
C LEU A 98 -2.29 -3.72 2.25
N ILE A 99 -2.34 -2.38 2.19
CA ILE A 99 -1.58 -1.60 1.21
C ILE A 99 -0.07 -1.88 1.35
N PHE A 100 0.41 -1.94 2.59
CA PHE A 100 1.81 -2.20 2.92
C PHE A 100 2.04 -3.62 3.44
N ARG A 101 1.25 -4.60 2.99
CA ARG A 101 1.33 -5.98 3.49
C ARG A 101 2.70 -6.60 3.22
N ASP A 102 3.15 -6.46 1.98
CA ASP A 102 4.41 -6.96 1.42
C ASP A 102 4.73 -6.16 0.15
N GLN A 103 5.88 -6.46 -0.47
CA GLN A 103 6.34 -5.75 -1.66
C GLN A 103 5.36 -5.90 -2.84
N ASP A 104 4.84 -7.09 -3.09
CA ASP A 104 3.87 -7.35 -4.18
C ASP A 104 2.63 -6.45 -4.11
N HIS A 105 2.11 -6.17 -2.91
CA HIS A 105 0.97 -5.27 -2.74
C HIS A 105 1.34 -3.83 -3.07
N ILE A 106 2.50 -3.37 -2.61
CA ILE A 106 2.98 -2.00 -2.87
C ILE A 106 3.16 -1.80 -4.38
N GLU A 107 3.88 -2.71 -5.04
CA GLU A 107 4.12 -2.67 -6.48
C GLU A 107 2.82 -2.73 -7.30
N ARG A 108 1.87 -3.60 -6.90
CA ARG A 108 0.55 -3.66 -7.53
C ARG A 108 -0.19 -2.33 -7.45
N PHE A 109 -0.14 -1.65 -6.30
CA PHE A 109 -0.81 -0.36 -6.20
C PHE A 109 -0.07 0.72 -6.99
N LEU A 110 1.27 0.71 -6.99
CA LEU A 110 2.06 1.61 -7.83
C LEU A 110 1.73 1.43 -9.33
N SER A 111 1.46 0.22 -9.79
CA SER A 111 1.08 -0.03 -11.19
C SER A 111 -0.27 0.57 -11.59
N TYR A 112 -1.14 0.94 -10.62
CA TYR A 112 -2.40 1.64 -10.92
C TYR A 112 -2.23 3.16 -11.06
N VAL A 113 -1.10 3.72 -10.62
CA VAL A 113 -0.79 5.14 -10.79
C VAL A 113 0.16 5.43 -11.93
N ALA A 114 1.03 4.48 -12.26
CA ALA A 114 1.69 4.47 -13.56
C ALA A 114 0.58 4.33 -14.62
N GLY A 115 0.22 5.44 -15.28
CA GLY A 115 -0.41 5.32 -16.60
C GLY A 115 0.49 4.45 -17.49
N PRO A 116 -0.02 3.87 -18.59
CA PRO A 116 0.86 3.16 -19.51
C PRO A 116 2.04 4.08 -19.82
N ALA A 117 3.23 3.68 -19.39
CA ALA A 117 4.45 4.32 -19.87
C ALA A 117 4.33 4.31 -21.39
N SER A 118 4.35 5.49 -21.98
CA SER A 118 4.15 5.75 -23.39
C SER A 118 4.94 4.77 -24.28
N GLU A 119 4.25 3.80 -24.88
CA GLU A 119 4.75 3.03 -26.03
C GLU A 119 3.63 2.75 -27.04
N TRP A 120 3.07 3.83 -27.62
CA TRP A 120 2.64 3.83 -29.03
C TRP A 120 2.56 5.26 -29.58
N GLY A 121 3.68 5.97 -29.53
CA GLY A 121 3.93 7.16 -30.35
C GLY A 121 4.90 6.79 -31.46
N GLY A 122 4.43 6.12 -32.52
CA GLY A 122 5.30 5.66 -33.59
C GLY A 122 4.65 4.76 -34.63
N SER A 123 3.76 5.32 -35.44
CA SER A 123 3.56 5.07 -36.89
C SER A 123 2.12 5.41 -37.28
N GLY A 124 1.97 6.58 -37.92
CA GLY A 124 0.86 6.79 -38.82
C GLY A 124 1.14 5.96 -40.07
N GLU A 125 0.27 5.00 -40.34
CA GLU A 125 0.01 4.42 -41.66
C GLU A 125 -1.50 4.11 -41.64
N PRO A 126 -2.33 4.78 -42.47
CA PRO A 126 -3.71 4.36 -42.64
C PRO A 126 -3.70 3.07 -43.48
N HIS A 127 -4.00 1.93 -42.87
CA HIS A 127 -4.28 0.71 -43.61
C HIS A 127 -5.64 0.87 -44.30
N GLU A 128 -5.57 1.34 -45.54
CA GLU A 128 -6.64 1.32 -46.52
C GLU A 128 -6.88 -0.13 -46.94
N GLU A 129 -7.85 -0.81 -46.31
CA GLU A 129 -8.33 -2.09 -46.82
C GLU A 129 -9.54 -1.89 -47.73
N LYS A 130 -9.21 -1.95 -49.01
CA LYS A 130 -10.10 -2.14 -50.14
C LYS A 130 -10.61 -3.59 -50.18
N TRP A 131 -11.88 -3.69 -50.57
CA TRP A 131 -12.68 -4.83 -51.04
C TRP A 131 -13.38 -5.68 -49.97
#